data_AF-X1SV70-F1
#
_entry.id   AF-X1SV70-F1
#
_cell.length_a   1.000
_cell.length_b   1.000
_cell.length_c   1.000
_cell.angle_alpha   90.00
_cell.angle_beta   90.00
_cell.angle_gamma   90.00
#
_symmetry.space_group_name_H-M   'P 1'
#
loop_
_entity.id
_entity.type
_entity.pdbx_description
1 polymer ?
#
loop_
_entity_poly.entity_id
_entity_poly.type
_entity_poly.pdbx_seq_one_letter_code
_entity_poly.pdbx_strand_id
1 'polypeptide(L)'
;ENFHNIENLYKHPYLKKYLEHPPARGSLLHEETEENIRKFIALSYGSVSLIDHAVGQILASLEKFGLAENTMVIFTSDHGDYMGDHSLILKGISPFNGTLQVPLIWRVPGVTKSVVSDALISSVDIPKTILELLNIKERHRPPGIQGYDMTPAFEKEDANSALPQPPKAPITRG
;
A
#
# COMPACT_ATOMS: atom_id res chain seq x y z
N GLU A 1 -15.72 6.78 14.61
CA GLU A 1 -14.77 7.90 14.40
C GLU A 1 -13.98 7.60 13.12
N ASN A 2 -13.78 8.58 12.24
CA ASN A 2 -13.02 8.39 11.00
C ASN A 2 -11.58 8.89 11.16
N PHE A 3 -10.68 8.40 10.31
CA PHE A 3 -9.25 8.73 10.37
C PHE A 3 -8.92 10.04 9.64
N HIS A 4 -9.88 10.95 9.48
CA HIS A 4 -9.67 12.27 8.87
C HIS A 4 -9.53 13.38 9.92
N ASN A 5 -9.57 13.05 11.20
CA ASN A 5 -9.45 14.03 12.28
C ASN A 5 -8.46 13.54 13.34
N ILE A 6 -7.34 14.25 13.46
CA ILE A 6 -6.30 13.97 14.45
C ILE A 6 -6.79 14.06 15.90
N GLU A 7 -7.85 14.84 16.18
CA GLU A 7 -8.44 14.88 17.52
C GLU A 7 -8.92 13.51 18.00
N ASN A 8 -9.37 12.65 17.09
CA ASN A 8 -9.80 11.29 17.43
C ASN A 8 -8.64 10.49 18.00
N LEU A 9 -7.41 10.72 17.50
CA LEU A 9 -6.21 10.08 18.01
C LEU A 9 -5.89 10.53 19.44
N TYR A 10 -5.97 11.84 19.70
CA TYR A 10 -5.75 12.41 21.03
C TYR A 10 -6.81 11.99 22.05
N LYS A 11 -8.04 11.69 21.59
CA LYS A 11 -9.15 11.23 22.44
C LYS A 11 -9.21 9.70 22.55
N HIS A 12 -8.40 8.96 21.78
CA HIS A 12 -8.51 7.51 21.66
C HIS A 12 -8.24 6.79 23.00
N PRO A 13 -9.11 5.86 23.45
CA PRO A 13 -9.04 5.23 24.78
C PRO A 13 -7.69 4.59 25.12
N TYR A 14 -6.99 4.07 24.12
CA TYR A 14 -5.72 3.37 24.31
C TYR A 14 -4.49 4.26 24.05
N LEU A 15 -4.62 5.30 23.21
CA LEU A 15 -3.47 6.11 22.77
C LEU A 15 -3.32 7.40 23.56
N LYS A 16 -4.43 7.97 24.05
CA LYS A 16 -4.45 9.24 24.80
C LYS A 16 -3.35 9.32 25.86
N LYS A 17 -3.26 8.31 26.73
CA LYS A 17 -2.28 8.28 27.82
C LYS A 17 -0.82 8.37 27.33
N TYR A 18 -0.52 7.84 26.14
CA TYR A 18 0.83 7.90 25.57
C TYR A 18 1.09 9.25 24.89
N LEU A 19 0.06 9.82 24.26
CA LEU A 19 0.15 11.11 23.55
C LEU A 19 0.18 12.32 24.49
N GLU A 20 -0.30 12.18 25.73
CA GLU A 20 -0.18 13.21 26.77
C GLU A 20 1.25 13.36 27.31
N HIS A 21 2.12 12.34 27.12
CA HIS A 21 3.51 12.40 27.55
C HIS A 21 4.41 12.93 26.41
N PRO A 22 5.05 14.11 26.55
CA PRO A 22 5.75 14.77 25.43
C PRO A 22 6.84 13.92 24.74
N PRO A 23 7.70 13.14 25.45
CA PRO A 23 8.70 12.30 24.79
C PRO A 23 8.08 11.18 23.95
N ALA A 24 7.00 10.57 24.45
CA ALA A 24 6.28 9.53 23.75
C ALA A 24 5.51 10.12 22.56
N ARG A 25 4.86 11.27 22.73
CA ARG A 25 4.19 12.00 21.65
C ARG A 25 5.12 12.28 20.48
N GLY A 26 6.29 12.90 20.71
CA GLY A 26 7.22 13.20 19.62
C GLY A 26 7.79 11.96 18.92
N SER A 27 7.84 10.81 19.61
CA SER A 27 8.28 9.55 19.04
C SER A 27 7.17 8.81 18.27
N LEU A 28 5.90 9.09 18.59
CA LEU A 28 4.73 8.43 18.00
C LEU A 28 4.09 9.28 16.89
N LEU A 29 4.14 10.60 17.06
CA LEU A 29 3.63 11.63 16.18
C LEU A 29 4.80 12.52 15.79
N HIS A 30 5.27 12.35 14.55
CA HIS A 30 6.31 13.17 13.95
C HIS A 30 5.71 14.50 13.49
N GLU A 31 5.26 15.32 14.45
CA GLU A 31 4.70 16.65 14.20
C GLU A 31 5.79 17.63 13.77
N GLU A 32 5.50 18.42 12.74
CA GLU A 32 6.44 19.37 12.16
C GLU A 32 5.80 20.73 11.88
N THR A 33 6.66 21.73 11.71
CA THR A 33 6.22 23.07 11.28
C THR A 33 5.85 23.06 9.79
N GLU A 34 4.97 23.96 9.37
CA GLU A 34 4.58 24.09 7.96
C GLU A 34 5.80 24.34 7.04
N GLU A 35 6.78 25.12 7.50
CA GLU A 35 8.01 25.37 6.74
C GLU A 35 8.80 24.07 6.50
N ASN A 36 8.98 23.25 7.55
CA ASN A 36 9.67 21.97 7.45
C ASN A 36 8.90 20.97 6.60
N ILE A 37 7.57 20.92 6.73
CA ILE A 37 6.70 20.07 5.92
C ILE A 37 6.84 20.40 4.43
N ARG A 38 6.82 21.69 4.06
CA ARG A 38 7.00 22.09 2.65
C ARG A 38 8.37 21.67 2.10
N LYS A 39 9.43 21.76 2.91
CA LYS A 39 10.77 21.28 2.53
C LYS A 39 10.78 19.75 2.40
N PHE A 40 10.16 19.05 3.33
CA PHE A 40 10.05 17.59 3.33
C PHE A 40 9.32 17.09 2.07
N ILE A 41 8.15 17.66 1.74
CA ILE A 41 7.39 17.32 0.53
C ILE A 41 8.23 17.55 -0.73
N ALA A 42 8.93 18.68 -0.82
CA ALA A 42 9.79 18.98 -1.96
C ALA A 42 10.92 17.95 -2.13
N LEU A 43 11.57 17.56 -1.03
CA LEU A 43 12.60 16.52 -1.03
C LEU A 43 12.03 15.15 -1.40
N SER A 44 10.87 14.79 -0.87
CA SER A 44 10.17 13.54 -1.19
C SER A 44 9.82 13.46 -2.67
N TYR A 45 9.33 14.53 -3.31
CA TYR A 45 9.14 14.54 -4.75
C TYR A 45 10.44 14.44 -5.55
N GLY A 46 11.55 14.98 -5.03
CA GLY A 46 12.88 14.74 -5.58
C GLY A 46 13.25 13.25 -5.54
N SER A 47 13.00 12.57 -4.42
CA SER A 47 13.22 11.13 -4.28
C SER A 47 12.32 10.30 -5.18
N VAL A 48 11.03 10.65 -5.29
CA VAL A 48 10.09 10.00 -6.22
C VAL A 48 10.58 10.14 -7.67
N SER A 49 11.03 11.33 -8.08
CA SER A 49 11.57 11.54 -9.43
C SER A 49 12.81 10.70 -9.70
N LEU A 50 13.69 10.54 -8.71
CA LEU A 50 14.87 9.68 -8.83
C LEU A 50 14.47 8.20 -8.99
N ILE A 51 13.51 7.73 -8.19
CA ILE A 51 13.00 6.35 -8.27
C ILE A 51 12.33 6.10 -9.62
N ASP A 52 11.50 7.03 -10.09
CA ASP A 52 10.84 6.94 -11.39
C ASP A 52 11.86 6.77 -12.54
N HIS A 53 12.93 7.58 -12.53
CA HIS A 53 14.02 7.44 -13.48
C HIS A 53 14.68 6.04 -13.40
N ALA A 54 14.98 5.55 -12.20
CA ALA A 54 15.59 4.24 -11.99
C ALA A 54 14.67 3.09 -12.45
N VAL A 55 13.37 3.17 -12.19
CA VAL A 55 12.37 2.22 -12.69
C VAL A 55 12.36 2.23 -14.22
N GLY A 56 12.39 3.40 -14.85
CA GLY A 56 12.50 3.53 -16.31
C GLY A 56 13.71 2.81 -16.89
N GLN A 57 14.87 2.87 -16.22
CA GLN A 57 16.08 2.13 -16.64
C GLN A 57 15.92 0.61 -16.55
N ILE A 58 15.23 0.11 -15.51
CA ILE A 58 14.94 -1.32 -15.36
C ILE A 58 14.01 -1.78 -16.48
N LEU A 59 12.92 -1.04 -16.75
CA LEU A 59 11.96 -1.37 -17.80
C LEU A 59 12.61 -1.34 -19.20
N ALA A 60 13.41 -0.32 -19.49
CA ALA A 60 14.16 -0.22 -20.75
C ALA A 60 15.15 -1.38 -20.92
N SER A 61 15.71 -1.90 -19.81
CA SER A 61 16.58 -3.08 -19.85
C SER A 61 15.79 -4.34 -20.21
N LEU A 62 14.58 -4.53 -19.66
CA LEU A 62 13.71 -5.65 -20.05
C LEU A 62 13.38 -5.61 -21.55
N GLU A 63 13.11 -4.44 -22.12
CA GLU A 63 12.88 -4.27 -23.55
C GLU A 63 14.13 -4.59 -24.38
N LYS A 64 15.27 -3.99 -24.00
CA LYS A 64 16.56 -4.18 -24.70
C LYS A 64 16.96 -5.66 -24.80
N PHE A 65 16.70 -6.45 -23.76
CA PHE A 65 17.03 -7.88 -23.72
C PHE A 65 15.91 -8.78 -24.26
N GLY A 66 14.80 -8.22 -24.76
CA GLY A 66 13.67 -9.00 -25.28
C GLY A 66 12.91 -9.78 -24.20
N LEU A 67 13.01 -9.36 -22.93
CA LEU A 67 12.39 -10.02 -21.77
C LEU A 67 11.03 -9.44 -21.41
N ALA A 68 10.67 -8.28 -21.97
CA ALA A 68 9.48 -7.53 -21.61
C ALA A 68 8.17 -8.34 -21.74
N GLU A 69 8.05 -9.21 -22.75
CA GLU A 69 6.84 -10.00 -23.00
C GLU A 69 6.77 -11.31 -22.20
N ASN A 70 7.82 -11.64 -21.46
CA ASN A 70 7.88 -12.82 -20.57
C ASN A 70 8.21 -12.43 -19.12
N THR A 71 7.94 -11.19 -18.74
CA THR A 71 8.21 -10.67 -17.39
C THR A 71 6.96 -10.03 -16.81
N MET A 72 6.55 -10.51 -15.65
CA MET A 72 5.58 -9.83 -14.80
C MET A 72 6.26 -8.68 -14.06
N VAL A 73 5.66 -7.49 -14.12
CA VAL A 73 6.11 -6.31 -13.37
C VAL A 73 5.03 -5.93 -12.37
N ILE A 74 5.44 -5.76 -11.11
CA ILE A 74 4.59 -5.30 -10.02
C ILE A 74 5.29 -4.11 -9.38
N PHE A 75 4.63 -2.96 -9.34
CA PHE A 75 5.12 -1.77 -8.65
C PHE A 75 4.21 -1.47 -7.47
N THR A 76 4.80 -1.35 -6.28
CA THR A 76 4.07 -1.02 -5.05
C THR A 76 4.99 -0.43 -3.98
N SER A 77 4.42 -0.07 -2.84
CA SER A 77 5.14 0.37 -1.63
C SER A 77 4.70 -0.49 -0.44
N ASP A 78 5.55 -0.65 0.57
CA ASP A 78 5.21 -1.35 1.81
C ASP A 78 4.28 -0.52 2.71
N HIS A 79 4.46 0.80 2.67
CA HIS A 79 3.58 1.81 3.26
C HIS A 79 3.75 3.15 2.53
N GLY A 80 2.88 4.12 2.84
CA GLY A 80 3.03 5.50 2.38
C GLY A 80 3.64 6.41 3.45
N ASP A 81 3.33 7.69 3.38
CA ASP A 81 3.84 8.72 4.29
C ASP A 81 2.70 9.71 4.61
N TYR A 82 2.72 10.32 5.80
CA TYR A 82 1.76 11.34 6.14
C TYR A 82 1.84 12.56 5.21
N MET A 83 3.00 12.87 4.61
CA MET A 83 3.17 13.94 3.62
C MET A 83 2.62 15.31 4.08
N GLY A 84 2.60 15.58 5.39
CA GLY A 84 2.05 16.80 5.98
C GLY A 84 0.60 16.68 6.48
N ASP A 85 -0.07 15.55 6.27
CA ASP A 85 -1.40 15.27 6.82
C ASP A 85 -1.40 15.51 8.33
N HIS A 86 -2.32 16.37 8.79
CA HIS A 86 -2.44 16.75 10.20
C HIS A 86 -1.12 17.27 10.83
N SER A 87 -0.28 17.94 10.04
CA SER A 87 1.05 18.42 10.45
C SER A 87 2.06 17.31 10.78
N LEU A 88 1.81 16.07 10.31
CA LEU A 88 2.70 14.94 10.49
C LEU A 88 3.52 14.65 9.24
N ILE A 89 4.73 14.15 9.43
CA ILE A 89 5.58 13.57 8.36
C ILE A 89 5.95 12.13 8.70
N LEU A 90 6.55 11.39 7.77
CA LEU A 90 6.95 9.99 7.97
C LEU A 90 5.73 9.09 8.18
N LYS A 91 5.88 8.09 9.05
CA LYS A 91 4.85 7.14 9.44
C LYS A 91 4.84 7.00 10.95
N GLY A 92 3.73 6.55 11.51
CA GLY A 92 3.58 6.37 12.94
C GLY A 92 2.38 5.51 13.26
N ILE A 93 1.83 5.71 14.46
CA ILE A 93 0.72 4.92 14.98
C ILE A 93 -0.63 5.23 14.33
N SER A 94 -0.73 6.35 13.60
CA SER A 94 -2.00 6.84 13.06
C SER A 94 -2.31 6.14 11.73
N PRO A 95 -3.45 5.46 11.58
CA PRO A 95 -3.82 4.75 10.36
C PRO A 95 -4.44 5.71 9.32
N PHE A 96 -3.73 6.78 9.00
CA PHE A 96 -4.17 7.76 8.01
C PHE A 96 -3.94 7.23 6.59
N ASN A 97 -4.83 7.59 5.66
CA ASN A 97 -4.82 7.07 4.29
C ASN A 97 -3.47 7.31 3.60
N GLY A 98 -2.79 8.44 3.83
CA GLY A 98 -1.46 8.71 3.29
C GLY A 98 -0.43 7.62 3.61
N THR A 99 -0.56 6.91 4.73
CA THR A 99 0.32 5.80 5.11
C THR A 99 -0.16 4.41 4.68
N LEU A 100 -1.46 4.25 4.41
CA LEU A 100 -2.08 2.94 4.15
C LEU A 100 -2.42 2.70 2.67
N GLN A 101 -2.79 3.74 1.95
CA GLN A 101 -3.17 3.66 0.53
C GLN A 101 -1.94 3.85 -0.35
N VAL A 102 -1.25 2.74 -0.58
CA VAL A 102 -0.03 2.68 -1.40
C VAL A 102 -0.34 2.46 -2.88
N PRO A 103 0.55 2.87 -3.80
CA PRO A 103 0.40 2.51 -5.20
C PRO A 103 0.46 0.98 -5.38
N LEU A 104 -0.31 0.46 -6.32
CA LEU A 104 -0.22 -0.93 -6.77
C LEU A 104 -0.50 -0.98 -8.28
N ILE A 105 0.53 -1.27 -9.07
CA ILE A 105 0.44 -1.37 -10.52
C ILE A 105 0.91 -2.77 -10.93
N TRP A 106 0.10 -3.44 -11.74
CA TRP A 106 0.42 -4.75 -12.31
C TRP A 106 0.54 -4.66 -13.84
N ARG A 107 1.62 -5.23 -14.38
CA ARG A 107 1.75 -5.55 -15.81
C ARG A 107 2.10 -7.02 -15.93
N VAL A 108 1.16 -7.81 -16.42
CA VAL A 108 1.34 -9.23 -16.71
C VAL A 108 1.03 -9.44 -18.20
N PRO A 109 2.04 -9.70 -19.05
CA PRO A 109 1.82 -9.90 -20.48
C PRO A 109 0.75 -10.97 -20.75
N GLY A 110 -0.22 -10.63 -21.61
CA GLY A 110 -1.33 -11.50 -21.98
C GLY A 110 -2.44 -11.66 -20.92
N VAL A 111 -2.33 -11.04 -19.74
CA VAL A 111 -3.32 -11.14 -18.67
C VAL A 111 -3.89 -9.77 -18.29
N THR A 112 -3.04 -8.80 -17.95
CA THR A 112 -3.52 -7.46 -17.52
C THR A 112 -3.99 -6.63 -18.70
N LYS A 113 -5.13 -5.94 -18.54
CA LYS A 113 -5.56 -4.88 -19.45
C LYS A 113 -5.15 -3.50 -18.91
N SER A 114 -5.14 -2.49 -19.78
CA SER A 114 -4.93 -1.09 -19.37
C SER A 114 -6.19 -0.52 -18.73
N VAL A 115 -6.48 -0.93 -17.50
CA VAL A 115 -7.64 -0.52 -16.71
C VAL A 115 -7.22 0.02 -15.35
N VAL A 116 -8.06 0.89 -14.78
CA VAL A 116 -7.98 1.29 -13.37
C VAL A 116 -9.10 0.55 -12.63
N SER A 117 -8.81 0.07 -11.42
CA SER A 117 -9.79 -0.67 -10.62
C SER A 117 -9.88 -0.09 -9.22
N ASP A 118 -11.11 0.11 -8.74
CA ASP A 118 -11.41 0.52 -7.35
C ASP A 118 -11.54 -0.69 -6.41
N ALA A 119 -11.02 -1.84 -6.84
CA ALA A 119 -10.95 -3.06 -6.06
C ALA A 119 -10.15 -2.89 -4.76
N LEU A 120 -10.75 -3.25 -3.62
CA LEU A 120 -10.02 -3.25 -2.35
C LEU A 120 -9.01 -4.40 -2.31
N ILE A 121 -7.74 -4.05 -2.25
CA ILE A 121 -6.61 -4.97 -2.25
C ILE A 121 -5.72 -4.68 -1.04
N SER A 122 -5.20 -5.73 -0.42
CA SER A 122 -4.18 -5.65 0.64
C SER A 122 -2.85 -6.26 0.19
N SER A 123 -1.74 -5.79 0.76
CA SER A 123 -0.40 -6.34 0.47
C SER A 123 -0.29 -7.85 0.77
N VAL A 124 -1.15 -8.41 1.64
CA VAL A 124 -1.22 -9.85 1.92
C VAL A 124 -1.76 -10.69 0.75
N ASP A 125 -2.43 -10.06 -0.21
CA ASP A 125 -3.00 -10.71 -1.40
C ASP A 125 -1.97 -10.88 -2.52
N ILE A 126 -0.90 -10.07 -2.52
CA ILE A 126 0.16 -10.08 -3.55
C ILE A 126 0.80 -11.47 -3.70
N PRO A 127 1.28 -12.15 -2.63
CA PRO A 127 1.96 -13.44 -2.78
C PRO A 127 1.04 -14.51 -3.39
N LYS A 128 -0.23 -14.54 -2.98
CA LYS A 128 -1.18 -15.53 -3.50
C LYS A 128 -1.45 -15.30 -4.98
N THR A 129 -1.68 -14.06 -5.37
CA THR A 129 -1.90 -13.67 -6.77
C THR A 129 -0.71 -14.05 -7.65
N ILE A 130 0.53 -13.84 -7.18
CA ILE A 130 1.74 -14.30 -7.90
C ILE A 130 1.74 -15.82 -8.10
N LEU A 131 1.43 -16.60 -7.04
CA LEU A 131 1.41 -18.06 -7.11
C LEU A 131 0.34 -18.60 -8.05
N GLU A 132 -0.83 -17.96 -8.12
CA GLU A 132 -1.90 -18.29 -9.07
C GLU A 132 -1.47 -18.01 -10.52
N LEU A 133 -0.91 -16.82 -10.79
CA LEU A 133 -0.40 -16.47 -12.12
C LEU A 133 0.71 -17.40 -12.61
N LEU A 134 1.54 -17.90 -11.70
CA LEU A 134 2.59 -18.89 -11.98
C LEU A 134 2.08 -20.34 -12.04
N ASN A 135 0.76 -20.56 -11.85
CA ASN A 135 0.14 -21.89 -11.81
C ASN A 135 0.78 -22.84 -10.78
N ILE A 136 1.26 -22.31 -9.66
CA ILE A 136 1.83 -23.12 -8.58
C ILE A 136 0.70 -23.83 -7.85
N LYS A 137 0.70 -25.17 -7.89
CA LYS A 137 -0.32 -26.00 -7.23
C LYS A 137 -0.34 -25.78 -5.72
N GLU A 138 -1.53 -25.78 -5.12
CA GLU A 138 -1.77 -25.56 -3.68
C GLU A 138 -0.81 -26.35 -2.78
N ARG A 139 -0.60 -27.64 -3.09
CA ARG A 139 0.31 -28.52 -2.33
C ARG A 139 1.78 -28.07 -2.28
N HIS A 140 2.20 -27.17 -3.17
CA HIS A 140 3.56 -26.62 -3.21
C HIS A 140 3.63 -25.20 -2.64
N ARG A 141 2.50 -24.65 -2.18
CA ARG A 141 2.45 -23.31 -1.60
C ARG A 141 2.83 -23.36 -0.12
N PRO A 142 3.46 -22.31 0.42
CA PRO A 142 3.63 -22.17 1.86
C PRO A 142 2.29 -22.26 2.59
N PRO A 143 2.19 -23.01 3.70
CA PRO A 143 0.97 -23.07 4.48
C PRO A 143 0.67 -21.70 5.13
N GLY A 144 -0.61 -21.39 5.32
CA GLY A 144 -1.03 -20.21 6.08
C GLY A 144 -1.03 -18.88 5.31
N ILE A 145 -0.96 -18.91 3.97
CA ILE A 145 -1.18 -17.71 3.16
C ILE A 145 -2.64 -17.25 3.31
N GLN A 146 -2.84 -16.05 3.85
CA GLN A 146 -4.17 -15.53 4.21
C GLN A 146 -4.86 -14.75 3.07
N GLY A 147 -4.10 -14.26 2.10
CA GLY A 147 -4.62 -13.39 1.04
C GLY A 147 -5.55 -14.08 0.05
N TYR A 148 -6.02 -13.29 -0.92
CA TYR A 148 -6.88 -13.70 -2.03
C TYR A 148 -6.17 -13.59 -3.37
N ASP A 149 -6.72 -14.31 -4.36
CA ASP A 149 -6.34 -14.12 -5.74
C ASP A 149 -7.04 -12.87 -6.29
N MET A 150 -6.23 -11.92 -6.77
CA MET A 150 -6.68 -10.64 -7.29
C MET A 150 -6.74 -10.59 -8.81
N THR A 151 -6.41 -11.67 -9.52
CA THR A 151 -6.51 -11.70 -10.99
C THR A 151 -7.87 -11.26 -11.56
N PRO A 152 -9.02 -11.45 -10.89
CA PRO A 152 -10.29 -10.91 -11.39
C PRO A 152 -10.32 -9.38 -11.52
N ALA A 153 -9.47 -8.65 -10.78
CA ALA A 153 -9.35 -7.20 -10.86
C ALA A 153 -8.57 -6.71 -12.08
N PHE A 154 -7.88 -7.60 -12.81
CA PHE A 154 -7.03 -7.21 -13.94
C PHE A 154 -7.82 -6.96 -15.24
N GLU A 155 -9.12 -7.30 -15.27
CA GLU A 155 -9.94 -7.23 -16.48
C GLU A 155 -11.10 -6.23 -16.43
N LYS A 156 -11.47 -5.71 -15.25
CA LYS A 156 -12.70 -4.93 -15.04
C LYS A 156 -12.45 -3.65 -14.24
N GLU A 157 -13.14 -2.58 -14.66
CA GLU A 157 -13.19 -1.30 -13.95
C GLU A 157 -13.86 -1.48 -12.57
N ASP A 158 -15.01 -2.17 -12.51
CA ASP A 158 -15.76 -2.49 -11.28
C ASP A 158 -15.53 -3.93 -10.79
N ALA A 159 -14.34 -4.22 -10.26
CA ALA A 159 -14.00 -5.59 -9.81
C ALA A 159 -14.37 -5.92 -8.36
N ASN A 160 -14.93 -4.97 -7.59
CA ASN A 160 -15.34 -5.21 -6.19
C ASN A 160 -16.36 -6.34 -6.01
N SER A 161 -17.17 -6.63 -7.04
CA SER A 161 -18.12 -7.76 -7.03
C SER A 161 -17.49 -9.11 -7.37
N ALA A 162 -16.29 -9.09 -7.98
CA ALA A 162 -15.57 -10.28 -8.44
C ALA A 162 -14.48 -10.74 -7.46
N LEU A 163 -14.06 -9.88 -6.53
CA LEU A 163 -13.12 -10.27 -5.49
C LEU A 163 -13.80 -11.15 -4.43
N PRO A 164 -13.10 -12.18 -3.90
CA PRO A 164 -13.58 -12.94 -2.77
C PRO A 164 -13.82 -11.99 -1.59
N GLN A 165 -15.02 -12.07 -1.00
CA GLN A 165 -15.31 -11.30 0.21
C GLN A 165 -14.50 -11.88 1.37
N PRO A 166 -13.96 -11.04 2.27
CA PRO A 166 -13.31 -11.54 3.46
C PRO A 166 -14.31 -12.40 4.24
N PRO A 167 -13.89 -13.53 4.85
CA PRO A 167 -14.74 -14.30 5.73
C PRO A 167 -15.25 -13.35 6.80
N LYS A 168 -16.56 -13.41 7.07
CA LYS A 168 -17.15 -12.67 8.19
C LYS A 168 -16.36 -13.04 9.43
N ALA A 169 -15.58 -12.09 9.97
CA ALA A 169 -14.84 -12.32 11.19
C ALA A 169 -15.84 -12.81 12.25
N PRO A 170 -15.58 -13.93 12.96
CA PRO A 170 -16.42 -14.28 14.08
C PRO A 170 -16.31 -13.10 15.06
N ILE A 171 -17.44 -12.44 15.31
CA ILE A 171 -17.55 -11.43 16.35
C ILE A 171 -17.38 -12.17 17.68
N THR A 172 -16.13 -12.42 18.04
CA THR A 172 -15.79 -12.83 19.40
C THR A 172 -15.80 -11.54 20.21
N ARG A 173 -16.93 -11.31 20.88
CA ARG A 173 -17.01 -10.31 21.95
C ARG A 173 -16.05 -10.79 23.04
N GLY A 174 -14.89 -10.14 23.12
CA GLY A 174 -14.06 -10.15 24.34
C GLY A 174 -14.62 -9.16 25.35
#